data_AF-A0A4Z0W9J8-F1
#
_entry.id   AF-A0A4Z0W9J8-F1
#
_cell.length_a   1.000
_cell.length_b   1.000
_cell.length_c   1.000
_cell.angle_alpha   90.00
_cell.angle_beta   90.00
_cell.angle_gamma   90.00
#
_symmetry.space_group_name_H-M   'P 1'
#
loop_
_entity.id
_entity.type
_entity.pdbx_description
1 polymer ?
#
loop_
_entity_poly.entity_id
_entity_poly.type
_entity_poly.pdbx_seq_one_letter_code
_entity_poly.pdbx_strand_id
1 'polypeptide(L)'
;MTATEADQTVAPEILLPDWPDQPAGVGVAVTTRRGGHSTAPWASLNMGQHVGDDPERVTANRDQVRRMLELPRDPVWLQQVHGTEVACIRQPEQRPAAAADAAYTDCIGVPLCVLTADCLPVVLTNADGTEIGVAHAGWRGLCDGVLENLVQTFTAAPEQLLAWLGPAIGPQRFEVGPEVRAAFMAQDADAAQAFRAGTGDRWLADIYHLARQRLQRVGVNRIAGGDFCTLSDTDRFFSYRRDPSTGRMATLIWRHP
;
A
#
# COMPACT_ATOMS: atom_id res chain seq x y z
N MET A 1 -30.04 17.20 -34.21
CA MET A 1 -29.44 17.65 -32.94
C MET A 1 -29.51 16.49 -31.97
N THR A 2 -28.48 15.65 -31.94
CA THR A 2 -28.26 14.71 -30.84
C THR A 2 -27.08 15.26 -30.07
N ALA A 3 -27.37 15.81 -28.89
CA ALA A 3 -26.35 16.26 -27.97
C ALA A 3 -25.51 15.04 -27.59
N THR A 4 -24.24 15.08 -27.97
CA THR A 4 -23.17 14.23 -27.45
C THR A 4 -23.25 14.36 -25.92
N GLU A 5 -23.58 13.28 -25.22
CA GLU A 5 -23.34 13.19 -23.79
C GLU A 5 -21.83 13.36 -23.60
N ALA A 6 -21.45 14.56 -23.17
CA ALA A 6 -20.08 14.82 -22.78
C ALA A 6 -19.73 13.82 -21.68
N ASP A 7 -18.75 12.97 -21.95
CA ASP A 7 -18.09 12.11 -20.99
C ASP A 7 -17.53 13.00 -19.87
N GLN A 8 -18.33 13.22 -18.82
CA GLN A 8 -17.91 13.94 -17.63
C GLN A 8 -16.93 13.04 -16.91
N THR A 9 -15.66 13.13 -17.29
CA THR A 9 -14.56 12.48 -16.59
C THR A 9 -14.54 13.00 -15.15
N VAL A 10 -15.07 12.20 -14.22
CA VAL A 10 -15.03 12.48 -12.79
C VAL A 10 -13.56 12.45 -12.38
N ALA A 11 -13.09 13.51 -11.70
CA ALA A 11 -11.72 13.56 -11.20
C ALA A 11 -11.42 12.37 -10.27
N PRO A 12 -10.16 11.89 -10.19
CA PRO A 12 -9.81 10.79 -9.30
C PRO A 12 -10.12 11.17 -7.87
N GLU A 13 -10.82 10.29 -7.16
CA GLU A 13 -10.96 10.44 -5.71
C GLU A 13 -9.69 9.89 -5.05
N ILE A 14 -9.01 10.74 -4.29
CA ILE A 14 -7.78 10.42 -3.56
C ILE A 14 -8.06 10.51 -2.07
N LEU A 15 -7.64 9.48 -1.35
CA LEU A 15 -7.60 9.46 0.10
C LEU A 15 -6.25 10.01 0.57
N LEU A 16 -6.30 11.08 1.36
CA LEU A 16 -5.14 11.58 2.11
C LEU A 16 -5.11 10.90 3.49
N PRO A 17 -3.93 10.56 4.02
CA PRO A 17 -3.86 9.92 5.32
C PRO A 17 -4.25 10.89 6.43
N ASP A 18 -5.01 10.41 7.42
CA ASP A 18 -5.05 11.04 8.74
C ASP A 18 -3.77 10.64 9.47
N TRP A 19 -2.73 11.47 9.33
CA TRP A 19 -1.40 11.23 9.86
C TRP A 19 -0.90 12.49 10.59
N PRO A 20 -1.25 12.64 11.89
CA PRO A 20 -1.02 13.89 12.63
C PRO A 20 0.44 14.37 12.65
N ASP A 21 1.37 13.43 12.58
CA ASP A 21 2.80 13.67 12.69
C ASP A 21 3.53 13.68 11.33
N GLN A 22 2.79 13.70 10.22
CA GLN A 22 3.38 13.71 8.88
C GLN A 22 4.27 14.95 8.67
N PRO A 23 5.55 14.79 8.27
CA PRO A 23 6.43 15.91 7.98
C PRO A 23 5.91 16.74 6.79
N ALA A 24 5.96 18.07 6.87
CA ALA A 24 5.39 18.95 5.85
C ALA A 24 5.98 18.77 4.44
N GLY A 25 7.23 18.31 4.33
CA GLY A 25 7.90 18.03 3.05
C GLY A 25 7.57 16.66 2.44
N VAL A 26 6.81 15.82 3.14
CA VAL A 26 6.43 14.47 2.71
C VAL A 26 4.96 14.49 2.29
N GLY A 27 4.69 14.05 1.06
CA GLY A 27 3.34 13.80 0.57
C GLY A 27 3.00 12.32 0.63
N VAL A 28 1.76 12.00 0.98
CA VAL A 28 1.21 10.63 0.96
C VAL A 28 -0.21 10.68 0.42
N ALA A 29 -0.53 9.71 -0.43
CA ALA A 29 -1.85 9.60 -1.04
C ALA A 29 -2.18 8.13 -1.34
N VAL A 30 -3.46 7.79 -1.27
CA VAL A 30 -3.99 6.51 -1.73
C VAL A 30 -5.05 6.75 -2.80
N THR A 31 -4.90 6.10 -3.94
CA THR A 31 -5.94 6.14 -4.98
C THR A 31 -7.14 5.29 -4.55
N THR A 32 -8.35 5.79 -4.77
CA THR A 32 -9.55 4.94 -4.68
C THR A 32 -9.79 4.22 -6.02
N ARG A 33 -10.90 3.50 -6.14
CA ARG A 33 -11.36 2.91 -7.41
C ARG A 33 -12.09 3.90 -8.33
N ARG A 34 -12.33 5.14 -7.90
CA ARG A 34 -13.21 6.13 -8.56
C ARG A 34 -12.42 7.16 -9.38
N GLY A 35 -13.01 7.60 -10.49
CA GLY A 35 -12.52 8.71 -11.31
C GLY A 35 -11.40 8.35 -12.29
N GLY A 36 -11.42 7.13 -12.84
CA GLY A 36 -10.48 6.70 -13.88
C GLY A 36 -11.17 6.26 -15.17
N HIS A 37 -10.38 5.64 -16.05
CA HIS A 37 -10.71 5.32 -17.44
C HIS A 37 -11.01 3.83 -17.68
N SER A 38 -10.73 2.96 -16.72
CA SER A 38 -10.95 1.51 -16.85
C SER A 38 -12.44 1.17 -16.83
N THR A 39 -12.82 0.10 -17.52
CA THR A 39 -14.19 -0.46 -17.48
C THR A 39 -14.23 -1.71 -16.60
N ALA A 40 -15.43 -2.24 -16.36
CA ALA A 40 -15.60 -3.49 -15.63
C ALA A 40 -14.72 -4.62 -16.24
N PRO A 41 -14.15 -5.50 -15.41
CA PRO A 41 -14.25 -5.52 -13.95
C PRO A 41 -13.28 -4.58 -13.20
N TRP A 42 -12.45 -3.80 -13.90
CA TRP A 42 -11.46 -2.87 -13.34
C TRP A 42 -11.96 -1.45 -13.14
N ALA A 43 -13.28 -1.22 -13.29
CA ALA A 43 -13.86 0.11 -13.21
C ALA A 43 -13.57 0.78 -11.84
N SER A 44 -13.03 1.99 -11.78
CA SER A 44 -12.68 2.92 -12.87
C SER A 44 -11.20 3.35 -12.88
N LEU A 45 -10.57 3.49 -11.71
CA LEU A 45 -9.19 3.96 -11.58
C LEU A 45 -8.24 2.81 -11.23
N ASN A 46 -8.07 1.86 -12.14
CA ASN A 46 -7.13 0.77 -11.95
C ASN A 46 -5.69 1.23 -12.23
N MET A 47 -4.81 1.01 -11.25
CA MET A 47 -3.38 1.35 -11.31
C MET A 47 -2.49 0.15 -11.67
N GLY A 48 -3.05 -1.06 -11.78
CA GLY A 48 -2.32 -2.30 -12.03
C GLY A 48 -2.33 -2.72 -13.50
N GLN A 49 -1.14 -2.90 -14.09
CA GLN A 49 -0.97 -3.39 -15.48
C GLN A 49 -1.01 -4.92 -15.60
N HIS A 50 -0.89 -5.65 -14.49
CA HIS A 50 -0.74 -7.11 -14.47
C HIS A 50 -2.05 -7.86 -14.17
N VAL A 51 -3.19 -7.18 -14.19
CA VAL A 51 -4.50 -7.73 -13.78
C VAL A 51 -5.45 -8.01 -14.94
N GLY A 52 -4.97 -7.89 -16.19
CA GLY A 52 -5.72 -8.17 -17.41
C GLY A 52 -6.52 -7.01 -17.99
N ASP A 53 -6.40 -5.80 -17.41
CA ASP A 53 -7.01 -4.58 -17.94
C ASP A 53 -6.30 -4.08 -19.20
N ASP A 54 -6.96 -3.17 -19.93
CA ASP A 54 -6.40 -2.49 -21.09
C ASP A 54 -5.18 -1.63 -20.68
N PRO A 55 -3.98 -1.90 -21.21
CA PRO A 55 -2.77 -1.17 -20.87
C PRO A 55 -2.85 0.34 -21.15
N GLU A 56 -3.60 0.78 -22.16
CA GLU A 56 -3.75 2.20 -22.48
C GLU A 56 -4.58 2.91 -21.41
N ARG A 57 -5.64 2.26 -20.91
CA ARG A 57 -6.48 2.81 -19.83
C ARG A 57 -5.73 2.89 -18.50
N VAL A 58 -4.94 1.86 -18.18
CA VAL A 58 -4.10 1.87 -16.98
C VAL A 58 -3.03 2.96 -17.07
N THR A 59 -2.46 3.19 -18.26
CA THR A 59 -1.51 4.28 -18.49
C THR A 59 -2.19 5.64 -18.31
N ALA A 60 -3.39 5.83 -18.87
CA ALA A 60 -4.17 7.05 -18.67
C ALA A 60 -4.50 7.31 -17.19
N ASN A 61 -4.89 6.28 -16.44
CA ASN A 61 -5.13 6.37 -14.99
C ASN A 61 -3.87 6.83 -14.24
N ARG A 62 -2.71 6.22 -14.54
CA ARG A 62 -1.44 6.58 -13.92
C ARG A 62 -1.03 8.02 -14.24
N ASP A 63 -1.17 8.44 -15.50
CA ASP A 63 -0.87 9.80 -15.93
C ASP A 63 -1.80 10.84 -15.30
N GLN A 64 -3.07 10.49 -15.10
CA GLN A 64 -4.04 11.36 -14.43
C GLN A 64 -3.68 11.55 -12.95
N VAL A 65 -3.37 10.47 -12.23
CA VAL A 65 -2.94 10.52 -10.82
C VAL A 65 -1.62 11.29 -10.67
N ARG A 66 -0.64 11.03 -11.54
CA ARG A 66 0.65 11.74 -11.52
C ARG A 66 0.48 13.25 -11.64
N ARG A 67 -0.36 13.70 -12.59
CA ARG A 67 -0.65 15.12 -12.80
C ARG A 67 -1.44 15.73 -11.64
N MET A 68 -2.45 15.03 -11.14
CA MET A 68 -3.27 15.49 -10.03
C MET A 68 -2.47 15.70 -8.74
N LEU A 69 -1.52 14.80 -8.45
CA LEU A 69 -0.65 14.87 -7.28
C LEU A 69 0.61 15.73 -7.54
N GLU A 70 0.72 16.34 -8.71
CA GLU A 70 1.86 17.16 -9.12
C GLU A 70 3.22 16.45 -8.95
N LEU A 71 3.23 15.13 -9.17
CA LEU A 71 4.44 14.33 -8.99
C LEU A 71 5.47 14.72 -10.06
N PRO A 72 6.74 14.93 -9.68
CA PRO A 72 7.78 15.37 -10.60
C PRO A 72 8.10 14.33 -11.69
N ARG A 73 7.74 13.07 -11.44
CA ARG A 73 7.95 11.93 -12.34
C ARG A 73 7.04 10.77 -11.96
N ASP A 74 7.07 9.70 -12.75
CA ASP A 74 6.40 8.46 -12.41
C ASP A 74 6.91 7.88 -11.09
N PRO A 75 6.02 7.32 -10.25
CA PRO A 75 6.46 6.62 -9.07
C PRO A 75 7.25 5.37 -9.44
N VAL A 76 8.09 4.93 -8.52
CA VAL A 76 8.82 3.67 -8.65
C VAL A 76 7.82 2.52 -8.59
N TRP A 77 7.53 1.92 -9.74
CA TRP A 77 6.70 0.73 -9.87
C TRP A 77 7.52 -0.53 -9.55
N LEU A 78 7.04 -1.35 -8.62
CA LEU A 78 7.68 -2.59 -8.23
C LEU A 78 7.07 -3.80 -8.95
N GLN A 79 7.89 -4.83 -9.17
CA GLN A 79 7.40 -6.17 -9.45
C GLN A 79 7.16 -6.88 -8.10
N GLN A 80 5.96 -6.67 -7.56
CA GLN A 80 5.52 -7.25 -6.28
C GLN A 80 5.29 -8.76 -6.41
N VAL A 81 5.92 -9.55 -5.53
CA VAL A 81 5.88 -11.02 -5.54
C VAL A 81 5.46 -11.60 -4.19
N HIS A 82 4.97 -10.77 -3.26
CA HIS A 82 4.67 -11.11 -1.87
C HIS A 82 5.89 -11.61 -1.08
N GLY A 83 7.08 -11.14 -1.44
CA GLY A 83 8.33 -11.39 -0.74
C GLY A 83 8.68 -10.27 0.25
N THR A 84 9.97 -10.19 0.58
CA THR A 84 10.52 -9.29 1.62
C THR A 84 11.61 -8.35 1.12
N GLU A 85 11.90 -8.38 -0.18
CA GLU A 85 12.97 -7.59 -0.79
C GLU A 85 12.60 -6.10 -0.86
N VAL A 86 13.59 -5.25 -0.59
CA VAL A 86 13.47 -3.79 -0.59
C VAL A 86 14.31 -3.20 -1.72
N ALA A 87 13.66 -2.52 -2.67
CA ALA A 87 14.34 -1.75 -3.70
C ALA A 87 14.83 -0.41 -3.13
N CYS A 88 16.13 -0.31 -2.85
CA CYS A 88 16.76 0.94 -2.42
C CYS A 88 17.11 1.82 -3.62
N ILE A 89 16.40 2.93 -3.79
CA ILE A 89 16.61 3.92 -4.85
C ILE A 89 17.44 5.06 -4.30
N ARG A 90 18.73 5.10 -4.68
CA ARG A 90 19.71 6.09 -4.20
C ARG A 90 20.05 7.15 -5.25
N GLN A 91 19.47 7.01 -6.45
CA GLN A 91 19.58 7.98 -7.54
C GLN A 91 18.22 8.10 -8.23
N PRO A 92 17.77 9.30 -8.63
CA PRO A 92 16.46 9.48 -9.26
C PRO A 92 16.24 8.61 -10.51
N GLU A 93 17.25 8.45 -11.34
CA GLU A 93 17.21 7.65 -12.56
C GLU A 93 17.21 6.15 -12.32
N GLN A 94 17.61 5.69 -11.13
CA GLN A 94 17.70 4.27 -10.79
C GLN A 94 16.32 3.60 -10.89
N ARG A 95 16.33 2.33 -11.30
CA ARG A 95 15.16 1.46 -11.34
C ARG A 95 15.43 0.22 -10.47
N PRO A 96 14.39 -0.41 -9.92
CA PRO A 96 14.53 -1.70 -9.23
C PRO A 96 15.24 -2.71 -10.15
N ALA A 97 16.28 -3.35 -9.63
CA ALA A 97 17.06 -4.34 -10.39
C ALA A 97 16.43 -5.75 -10.39
N ALA A 98 15.53 -6.01 -9.44
CA ALA A 98 14.87 -7.28 -9.24
C ALA A 98 13.44 -7.07 -8.68
N ALA A 99 12.69 -8.16 -8.57
CA ALA A 99 11.41 -8.17 -7.89
C ALA A 99 11.55 -7.73 -6.43
N ALA A 100 10.60 -6.92 -5.95
CA ALA A 100 10.61 -6.34 -4.62
C ALA A 100 9.18 -6.03 -4.19
N ASP A 101 8.95 -6.06 -2.89
CA ASP A 101 7.66 -5.73 -2.28
C ASP A 101 7.74 -4.48 -1.41
N ALA A 102 8.94 -3.91 -1.24
CA ALA A 102 9.14 -2.61 -0.62
C ALA A 102 10.10 -1.75 -1.44
N ALA A 103 10.04 -0.45 -1.22
CA ALA A 103 10.97 0.52 -1.78
C ALA A 103 11.36 1.54 -0.72
N TYR A 104 12.58 2.05 -0.83
CA TYR A 104 13.14 3.09 0.01
C TYR A 104 13.86 4.13 -0.84
N THR A 105 13.84 5.39 -0.43
CA THR A 105 14.71 6.43 -0.97
C THR A 105 14.98 7.57 0.01
N ASP A 106 16.19 8.12 -0.07
CA ASP A 106 16.65 9.38 0.52
C ASP A 106 16.76 10.50 -0.54
N CYS A 107 16.34 10.23 -1.78
CA CYS A 107 16.32 11.20 -2.86
C CYS A 107 15.06 12.06 -2.81
N ILE A 108 15.21 13.34 -3.10
CA ILE A 108 14.09 14.25 -3.32
C ILE A 108 13.50 14.01 -4.72
N GLY A 109 12.18 14.18 -4.87
CA GLY A 109 11.53 14.07 -6.17
C GLY A 109 11.47 12.65 -6.76
N VAL A 110 11.61 11.62 -5.92
CA VAL A 110 11.44 10.21 -6.28
C VAL A 110 10.20 9.66 -5.57
N PRO A 111 9.02 9.69 -6.19
CA PRO A 111 7.83 9.08 -5.61
C PRO A 111 7.98 7.56 -5.56
N LEU A 112 7.57 6.96 -4.46
CA LEU A 112 7.49 5.50 -4.29
C LEU A 112 6.03 5.08 -4.27
N CYS A 113 5.75 3.86 -4.71
CA CYS A 113 4.40 3.31 -4.59
C CYS A 113 4.38 1.79 -4.43
N VAL A 114 3.27 1.31 -3.88
CA VAL A 114 2.88 -0.10 -3.92
C VAL A 114 1.43 -0.23 -4.37
N LEU A 115 1.14 -1.32 -5.08
CA LEU A 115 -0.19 -1.63 -5.58
C LEU A 115 -0.89 -2.64 -4.67
N THR A 116 -2.13 -2.36 -4.30
CA THR A 116 -2.91 -3.25 -3.41
C THR A 116 -4.34 -3.43 -3.86
N ALA A 117 -4.93 -4.55 -3.45
CA ALA A 117 -6.36 -4.81 -3.42
C ALA A 117 -6.58 -5.87 -2.33
N ASP A 118 -6.51 -5.44 -1.06
CA ASP A 118 -6.58 -6.18 0.22
C ASP A 118 -5.27 -6.29 1.00
N CYS A 119 -4.13 -6.55 0.35
CA CYS A 119 -2.84 -6.55 1.05
C CYS A 119 -2.54 -5.18 1.67
N LEU A 120 -1.82 -5.16 2.79
CA LEU A 120 -1.59 -3.94 3.56
C LEU A 120 -0.49 -3.07 2.93
N PRO A 121 -0.78 -1.83 2.50
CA PRO A 121 0.26 -0.87 2.22
C PRO A 121 0.72 -0.19 3.52
N VAL A 122 2.03 -0.10 3.73
CA VAL A 122 2.63 0.63 4.86
C VAL A 122 3.60 1.65 4.29
N VAL A 123 3.47 2.91 4.70
CA VAL A 123 4.47 3.95 4.40
C VAL A 123 5.28 4.27 5.64
N LEU A 124 6.56 4.56 5.46
CA LEU A 124 7.48 4.99 6.51
C LEU A 124 8.19 6.28 6.11
N THR A 125 8.44 7.14 7.08
CA THR A 125 9.36 8.28 6.95
C THR A 125 10.02 8.56 8.29
N ASN A 126 11.19 9.20 8.30
CA ASN A 126 11.76 9.73 9.54
C ASN A 126 11.07 11.05 9.93
N ALA A 127 11.22 11.46 11.19
CA ALA A 127 10.60 12.67 11.72
C ALA A 127 10.92 13.95 10.93
N ASP A 128 12.10 14.03 10.31
CA ASP A 128 12.53 15.17 9.51
C ASP A 128 12.07 15.10 8.04
N GLY A 129 11.48 13.98 7.60
CA GLY A 129 11.01 13.80 6.22
C GLY A 129 12.13 13.72 5.18
N THR A 130 13.35 13.33 5.59
CA THR A 130 14.51 13.20 4.69
C THR A 130 14.63 11.82 4.06
N GLU A 131 13.96 10.82 4.62
CA GLU A 131 13.94 9.44 4.14
C GLU A 131 12.49 8.97 4.04
N ILE A 132 12.16 8.24 2.98
CA ILE A 132 10.82 7.68 2.78
C ILE A 132 10.90 6.22 2.32
N GLY A 133 9.88 5.46 2.68
CA GLY A 133 9.74 4.06 2.30
C GLY A 133 8.27 3.67 2.16
N VAL A 134 8.02 2.64 1.37
CA VAL A 134 6.69 2.04 1.21
C VAL A 134 6.83 0.53 1.05
N ALA A 135 5.93 -0.23 1.68
CA ALA A 135 5.91 -1.68 1.65
C ALA A 135 4.51 -2.23 1.31
N HIS A 136 4.51 -3.27 0.50
CA HIS A 136 3.40 -4.17 0.24
C HIS A 136 3.47 -5.35 1.21
N ALA A 137 2.73 -5.25 2.30
CA ALA A 137 2.67 -6.25 3.35
C ALA A 137 1.45 -7.18 3.17
N GLY A 138 1.48 -8.02 2.13
CA GLY A 138 0.64 -9.21 2.11
C GLY A 138 1.02 -10.15 3.28
N TRP A 139 0.13 -11.07 3.68
CA TRP A 139 0.38 -11.86 4.90
C TRP A 139 1.71 -12.63 4.90
N ARG A 140 2.18 -13.09 3.73
CA ARG A 140 3.49 -13.77 3.57
C ARG A 140 4.63 -12.81 3.85
N GLY A 141 4.77 -11.76 3.05
CA GLY A 141 5.81 -10.74 3.25
C GLY A 141 5.77 -10.11 4.65
N LEU A 142 4.58 -9.89 5.23
CA LEU A 142 4.46 -9.39 6.60
C LEU A 142 4.97 -10.40 7.64
N CYS A 143 4.64 -11.69 7.50
CA CYS A 143 5.13 -12.75 8.38
C CYS A 143 6.66 -12.92 8.26
N ASP A 144 7.17 -12.84 7.03
CA ASP A 144 8.56 -13.11 6.70
C ASP A 144 9.49 -11.90 6.91
N GLY A 145 8.94 -10.71 7.18
CA GLY A 145 9.70 -9.57 7.69
C GLY A 145 9.93 -8.41 6.72
N VAL A 146 9.04 -8.17 5.75
CA VAL A 146 9.18 -7.06 4.79
C VAL A 146 9.24 -5.68 5.46
N LEU A 147 8.54 -5.50 6.60
CA LEU A 147 8.54 -4.23 7.32
C LEU A 147 9.87 -3.99 8.05
N GLU A 148 10.41 -5.04 8.66
CA GLU A 148 11.69 -5.02 9.35
C GLU A 148 12.83 -4.77 8.36
N ASN A 149 12.78 -5.44 7.20
CA ASN A 149 13.74 -5.21 6.14
C ASN A 149 13.67 -3.76 5.65
N LEU A 150 12.47 -3.19 5.48
CA LEU A 150 12.33 -1.79 5.10
C LEU A 150 12.88 -0.85 6.18
N VAL A 151 12.57 -1.08 7.45
CA VAL A 151 13.11 -0.28 8.57
C VAL A 151 14.63 -0.31 8.60
N GLN A 152 15.25 -1.46 8.34
CA GLN A 152 16.72 -1.61 8.31
C GLN A 152 17.40 -0.79 7.21
N THR A 153 16.68 -0.35 6.16
CA THR A 153 17.26 0.50 5.11
C THR A 153 17.38 1.97 5.49
N PHE A 154 16.67 2.41 6.54
CA PHE A 154 16.73 3.78 7.03
C PHE A 154 18.03 4.04 7.79
N THR A 155 18.56 5.25 7.65
CA THR A 155 19.69 5.72 8.45
C THR A 155 19.24 6.29 9.79
N ALA A 156 18.04 6.87 9.83
CA ALA A 156 17.38 7.28 11.07
C ALA A 156 17.14 6.09 12.00
N ALA A 157 17.22 6.32 13.31
CA ALA A 157 16.94 5.29 14.29
C ALA A 157 15.45 4.89 14.23
N PRO A 158 15.09 3.61 14.43
CA PRO A 158 13.70 3.15 14.32
C PRO A 158 12.70 3.94 15.18
N GLU A 159 13.12 4.42 16.36
CA GLU A 159 12.27 5.21 17.26
C GLU A 159 11.91 6.59 16.69
N GLN A 160 12.68 7.08 15.72
CA GLN A 160 12.44 8.32 14.99
C GLN A 160 11.58 8.13 13.74
N LEU A 161 11.26 6.88 13.39
CA LEU A 161 10.42 6.58 12.25
C LEU A 161 8.94 6.73 12.60
N LEU A 162 8.22 7.22 11.62
CA LEU A 162 6.78 7.34 11.55
C LEU A 162 6.29 6.30 10.57
N ALA A 163 5.24 5.55 10.93
CA ALA A 163 4.55 4.65 10.01
C ALA A 163 3.08 5.03 9.86
N TRP A 164 2.55 4.87 8.66
CA TRP A 164 1.12 4.93 8.41
C TRP A 164 0.63 3.69 7.67
N LEU A 165 -0.45 3.11 8.19
CA LEU A 165 -1.08 1.90 7.69
C LEU A 165 -2.27 2.26 6.79
N GLY A 166 -2.15 1.98 5.49
CA GLY A 166 -3.18 2.34 4.52
C GLY A 166 -4.31 1.31 4.38
N PRO A 167 -5.20 1.48 3.39
CA PRO A 167 -6.35 0.59 3.20
C PRO A 167 -5.95 -0.85 2.88
N ALA A 168 -6.48 -1.78 3.68
CA ALA A 168 -6.26 -3.23 3.59
C ALA A 168 -7.57 -3.97 3.91
N ILE A 169 -7.57 -5.29 3.81
CA ILE A 169 -8.70 -6.10 4.28
C ILE A 169 -8.75 -6.09 5.82
N GLY A 170 -9.88 -5.65 6.38
CA GLY A 170 -10.04 -5.43 7.80
C GLY A 170 -10.26 -6.72 8.62
N PRO A 171 -10.09 -6.65 9.95
CA PRO A 171 -10.11 -7.81 10.85
C PRO A 171 -11.45 -8.54 10.93
N GLN A 172 -12.56 -7.87 10.62
CA GLN A 172 -13.89 -8.51 10.59
C GLN A 172 -14.11 -9.34 9.31
N ARG A 173 -13.18 -9.28 8.35
CA ARG A 173 -13.34 -9.81 7.00
C ARG A 173 -12.21 -10.72 6.55
N PHE A 174 -11.00 -10.55 7.08
CA PHE A 174 -9.83 -11.30 6.64
C PHE A 174 -9.78 -12.71 7.24
N GLU A 175 -10.62 -13.61 6.72
CA GLU A 175 -10.61 -15.01 7.11
C GLU A 175 -9.43 -15.75 6.45
N VAL A 176 -8.67 -16.50 7.25
CA VAL A 176 -7.47 -17.26 6.87
C VAL A 176 -7.51 -18.66 7.49
N GLY A 177 -6.72 -19.58 6.96
CA GLY A 177 -6.56 -20.91 7.56
C GLY A 177 -5.65 -20.94 8.79
N PRO A 178 -5.68 -22.05 9.55
CA PRO A 178 -4.85 -22.24 10.72
C PRO A 178 -3.35 -22.15 10.43
N GLU A 179 -2.93 -22.44 9.18
CA GLU A 179 -1.54 -22.33 8.73
C GLU A 179 -1.00 -20.89 8.79
N VAL A 180 -1.83 -19.89 8.51
CA VAL A 180 -1.42 -18.48 8.55
C VAL A 180 -1.19 -18.06 10.00
N ARG A 181 -2.12 -18.41 10.90
CA ARG A 181 -1.96 -18.14 12.33
C ARG A 181 -0.72 -18.84 12.91
N ALA A 182 -0.50 -20.10 12.55
CA ALA A 182 0.67 -20.85 12.99
C ALA A 182 1.98 -20.23 12.50
N ALA A 183 2.04 -19.76 11.24
CA ALA A 183 3.21 -19.10 10.67
C ALA A 183 3.58 -17.83 11.47
N PHE A 184 2.62 -16.96 11.74
CA PHE A 184 2.87 -15.76 12.55
C PHE A 184 3.28 -16.10 13.99
N MET A 185 2.62 -17.07 14.62
CA MET A 185 2.94 -17.49 15.99
C MET A 185 4.32 -18.16 16.11
N ALA A 186 4.81 -18.79 15.05
CA ALA A 186 6.15 -19.36 15.02
C ALA A 186 7.24 -18.27 15.02
N GLN A 187 6.95 -17.11 14.43
CA GLN A 187 7.84 -15.94 14.46
C GLN A 187 7.70 -15.15 15.77
N ASP A 188 6.46 -15.04 16.27
CA ASP A 188 6.13 -14.30 17.48
C ASP A 188 4.85 -14.86 18.14
N ALA A 189 4.98 -15.43 19.34
CA ALA A 189 3.84 -15.98 20.08
C ALA A 189 2.73 -14.93 20.35
N ASP A 190 3.09 -13.66 20.51
CA ASP A 190 2.12 -12.58 20.76
C ASP A 190 1.23 -12.30 19.54
N ALA A 191 1.62 -12.76 18.36
CA ALA A 191 0.77 -12.68 17.17
C ALA A 191 -0.59 -13.37 17.36
N ALA A 192 -0.70 -14.32 18.29
CA ALA A 192 -1.96 -14.95 18.65
C ALA A 192 -3.08 -13.94 18.98
N GLN A 193 -2.74 -12.77 19.52
CA GLN A 193 -3.69 -11.70 19.88
C GLN A 193 -4.35 -11.05 18.64
N ALA A 194 -3.70 -11.16 17.47
CA ALA A 194 -4.22 -10.63 16.21
C ALA A 194 -5.26 -11.56 15.55
N PHE A 195 -5.54 -12.74 16.10
CA PHE A 195 -6.43 -13.72 15.50
C PHE A 195 -7.64 -13.98 16.39
N ARG A 196 -8.83 -13.97 15.80
CA ARG A 196 -10.09 -14.36 16.44
C ARG A 196 -10.66 -15.59 15.75
N ALA A 197 -11.41 -16.40 16.48
CA ALA A 197 -12.08 -17.56 15.90
C ALA A 197 -12.99 -17.11 14.74
N GLY A 198 -12.82 -17.73 13.57
CA GLY A 198 -13.65 -17.56 12.39
C GLY A 198 -14.65 -18.71 12.25
N THR A 199 -15.00 -19.03 11.00
CA THR A 199 -15.91 -20.14 10.71
C THR A 199 -15.16 -21.47 10.69
N GLY A 200 -15.57 -22.43 11.51
CA GLY A 200 -14.92 -23.75 11.58
C GLY A 200 -13.51 -23.69 12.16
N ASP A 201 -12.50 -24.14 11.42
CA ASP A 201 -11.09 -24.12 11.81
C ASP A 201 -10.35 -22.83 11.39
N ARG A 202 -11.06 -21.92 10.73
CA ARG A 202 -10.54 -20.66 10.21
C ARG A 202 -10.39 -19.60 11.31
N TRP A 203 -9.59 -18.59 10.99
CA TRP A 203 -9.33 -17.44 11.85
C TRP A 203 -9.60 -16.14 11.11
N LEU A 204 -10.17 -15.17 11.81
CA LEU A 204 -10.21 -13.78 11.39
C LEU A 204 -8.90 -13.10 11.84
N ALA A 205 -8.07 -12.71 10.89
CA ALA A 205 -6.77 -12.11 11.13
C ALA A 205 -6.83 -10.58 11.07
N ASP A 206 -6.24 -9.92 12.06
CA ASP A 206 -6.05 -8.48 12.09
C ASP A 206 -4.68 -8.11 11.52
N ILE A 207 -4.64 -7.86 10.20
CA ILE A 207 -3.40 -7.51 9.50
C ILE A 207 -2.79 -6.19 10.04
N TYR A 208 -3.62 -5.28 10.54
CA TYR A 208 -3.17 -4.03 11.13
C TYR A 208 -2.52 -4.26 12.50
N HIS A 209 -3.10 -5.11 13.34
CA HIS A 209 -2.49 -5.48 14.61
C HIS A 209 -1.17 -6.23 14.40
N LEU A 210 -1.13 -7.18 13.45
CA LEU A 210 0.11 -7.87 13.08
C LEU A 210 1.20 -6.89 12.65
N ALA A 211 0.89 -5.93 11.76
CA ALA A 211 1.86 -4.93 11.33
C ALA A 211 2.36 -4.04 12.48
N ARG A 212 1.47 -3.63 13.39
CA ARG A 212 1.87 -2.87 14.60
C ARG A 212 2.84 -3.67 15.45
N GLN A 213 2.58 -4.96 15.70
CA GLN A 213 3.49 -5.82 16.46
C GLN A 213 4.87 -5.92 15.79
N ARG A 214 4.93 -6.16 14.46
CA ARG A 214 6.20 -6.24 13.73
C ARG A 214 7.01 -4.94 13.81
N LEU A 215 6.36 -3.80 13.57
CA LEU A 215 6.99 -2.47 13.63
C LEU A 215 7.49 -2.12 15.05
N GLN A 216 6.67 -2.36 16.07
CA GLN A 216 7.03 -2.06 17.47
C GLN A 216 8.20 -2.91 17.94
N ARG A 217 8.30 -4.17 17.51
CA ARG A 217 9.43 -5.05 17.85
C ARG A 217 10.76 -4.54 17.33
N VAL A 218 10.77 -3.81 16.21
CA VAL A 218 11.99 -3.19 15.67
C VAL A 218 12.15 -1.73 16.09
N GLY A 219 11.36 -1.24 17.05
CA GLY A 219 11.50 0.08 17.65
C GLY A 219 10.61 1.18 17.06
N VAL A 220 9.84 0.90 16.01
CA VAL A 220 8.92 1.88 15.40
C VAL A 220 7.62 1.94 16.20
N ASN A 221 7.48 2.98 17.03
CA ASN A 221 6.35 3.13 17.96
C ASN A 221 5.30 4.15 17.50
N ARG A 222 5.64 5.04 16.56
CA ARG A 222 4.72 6.07 16.04
C ARG A 222 4.00 5.55 14.81
N ILE A 223 2.87 4.89 15.04
CA ILE A 223 2.09 4.20 14.00
C ILE A 223 0.67 4.77 13.96
N ALA A 224 0.26 5.28 12.80
CA ALA A 224 -1.08 5.82 12.54
C ALA A 224 -1.83 5.02 11.46
N GLY A 225 -3.11 5.33 11.28
CA GLY A 225 -3.99 4.69 10.30
C GLY A 225 -4.40 3.27 10.70
N GLY A 226 -4.82 2.49 9.70
CA GLY A 226 -5.29 1.12 9.87
C GLY A 226 -6.77 0.98 10.23
N ASP A 227 -7.60 1.90 9.74
CA ASP A 227 -9.02 2.02 10.08
C ASP A 227 -9.97 1.66 8.92
N PHE A 228 -9.44 1.19 7.80
CA PHE A 228 -10.20 0.88 6.59
C PHE A 228 -10.45 -0.62 6.44
N CYS A 229 -11.39 -0.97 5.56
CA CYS A 229 -11.61 -2.34 5.13
C CYS A 229 -11.97 -2.38 3.65
N THR A 230 -11.01 -2.77 2.80
CA THR A 230 -11.17 -2.83 1.34
C THR A 230 -12.30 -3.77 0.89
N LEU A 231 -12.53 -4.85 1.65
CA LEU A 231 -13.63 -5.77 1.37
C LEU A 231 -15.00 -5.14 1.65
N SER A 232 -15.14 -4.40 2.77
CA SER A 232 -16.43 -3.87 3.22
C SER A 232 -16.80 -2.55 2.54
N ASP A 233 -15.81 -1.71 2.22
CA ASP A 233 -16.01 -0.45 1.54
C ASP A 233 -15.87 -0.62 0.03
N THR A 234 -16.97 -1.08 -0.57
CA THR A 234 -17.07 -1.41 -1.99
C THR A 234 -17.01 -0.19 -2.89
N ASP A 235 -17.38 0.97 -2.35
CA ASP A 235 -17.45 2.23 -3.08
C ASP A 235 -16.07 2.82 -3.35
N ARG A 236 -15.16 2.74 -2.38
CA ARG A 236 -13.83 3.35 -2.51
C ARG A 236 -12.75 2.37 -2.93
N PHE A 237 -12.88 1.07 -2.66
CA PHE A 237 -11.74 0.15 -2.85
C PHE A 237 -12.04 -1.06 -3.73
N PHE A 238 -11.03 -1.43 -4.54
CA PHE A 238 -10.94 -2.78 -5.10
C PHE A 238 -10.59 -3.77 -3.99
N SER A 239 -11.06 -5.01 -4.14
CA SER A 239 -10.77 -6.10 -3.20
C SER A 239 -10.68 -7.41 -3.96
N TYR A 240 -9.51 -8.05 -3.94
CA TYR A 240 -9.30 -9.33 -4.60
C TYR A 240 -10.12 -10.45 -3.96
N ARG A 241 -10.31 -10.40 -2.63
CA ARG A 241 -11.13 -11.33 -1.86
C ARG A 241 -12.60 -11.29 -2.30
N ARG A 242 -13.10 -10.11 -2.67
CA ARG A 242 -14.45 -9.93 -3.22
C ARG A 242 -14.51 -10.37 -4.68
N ASP A 243 -13.57 -9.85 -5.46
CA ASP A 243 -13.59 -9.87 -6.91
C ASP A 243 -12.22 -10.37 -7.41
N PRO A 244 -12.04 -11.67 -7.71
CA PRO A 244 -10.75 -12.23 -8.11
C PRO A 244 -10.15 -11.56 -9.36
N SER A 245 -11.00 -11.05 -10.25
CA SER A 245 -10.62 -10.21 -11.39
C SER A 245 -11.02 -8.77 -11.08
N THR A 246 -10.08 -7.97 -10.58
CA THR A 246 -10.33 -6.58 -10.16
C THR A 246 -9.10 -5.70 -10.31
N GLY A 247 -9.29 -4.39 -10.20
CA GLY A 247 -8.22 -3.38 -10.28
C GLY A 247 -7.29 -3.39 -9.06
N ARG A 248 -6.32 -2.47 -9.08
CA ARG A 248 -5.43 -2.19 -7.94
C ARG A 248 -5.48 -0.71 -7.59
N MET A 249 -5.52 -0.41 -6.30
CA MET A 249 -5.19 0.91 -5.78
C MET A 249 -3.67 1.07 -5.72
N ALA A 250 -3.20 2.31 -5.71
CA ALA A 250 -1.82 2.67 -5.39
C ALA A 250 -1.78 3.43 -4.06
N THR A 251 -0.85 3.05 -3.18
CA THR A 251 -0.42 3.89 -2.05
C THR A 251 0.91 4.52 -2.40
N LEU A 252 0.98 5.84 -2.37
CA LEU A 252 2.13 6.63 -2.79
C LEU A 252 2.71 7.43 -1.63
N ILE A 253 4.03 7.58 -1.62
CA ILE A 253 4.77 8.49 -0.75
C ILE A 253 5.85 9.21 -1.57
N TRP A 254 6.04 10.50 -1.35
CA TRP A 254 7.07 11.28 -2.04
C TRP A 254 7.58 12.44 -1.17
N ARG A 255 8.71 13.01 -1.57
CA ARG A 255 9.26 14.24 -0.98
C ARG A 255 9.16 15.36 -2.00
N HIS A 256 8.57 16.49 -1.59
CA HIS A 256 8.51 17.68 -2.44
C HIS A 256 9.92 18.24 -2.67
N PRO A 257 10.23 18.71 -3.90
CA PRO A 257 11.49 19.38 -4.20
C PRO A 257 11.64 20.75 -3.54
#